data_AF-A0AA85JNB1-F1
#
_entry.id   AF-A0AA85JNB1-F1
#
_cell.length_a   1.000
_cell.length_b   1.000
_cell.length_c   1.000
_cell.angle_alpha   90.00
_cell.angle_beta   90.00
_cell.angle_gamma   90.00
#
_symmetry.space_group_name_H-M   'P 1'
#
loop_
_entity.id
_entity.type
_entity.pdbx_description
1 polymer ?
#
loop_
_entity_poly.entity_id
_entity_poly.type
_entity_poly.pdbx_seq_one_letter_code
_entity_poly.pdbx_strand_id
1 'polypeptide(L)'
;MIKSESTREINNYTSSESENTQLSTNVPIDPGVRREFVAGIQYLFNLTIGSHLLYKFERLQYAKLLKQHTGKRMSDIYGSIHLLRLFVKLRDMVSFVRVDDDSLRMLEALVAEFLQFLKQNETRYFRIEDYSVATAEYQRRAMC
;
A
#
# COMPACT_ATOMS: atom_id res chain seq x y z
N MET A 1 12.38 -8.81 6.67
CA MET A 1 10.97 -8.60 7.03
C MET A 1 10.09 -9.35 6.03
N ILE A 2 9.82 -10.64 6.26
CA ILE A 2 9.07 -11.48 5.31
C ILE A 2 7.59 -11.52 5.72
N LYS A 3 6.69 -11.10 4.82
CA LYS A 3 5.34 -11.65 4.71
C LYS A 3 5.21 -12.18 3.28
N SER A 4 4.51 -13.30 3.12
CA SER A 4 4.23 -13.97 1.84
C SER A 4 2.74 -13.94 1.49
N GLU A 5 2.00 -12.95 1.99
CA GLU A 5 0.56 -12.82 1.75
C GLU A 5 0.24 -11.36 1.45
N SER A 6 0.10 -11.00 0.16
CA SER A 6 -0.03 -9.57 -0.16
C SER A 6 -1.08 -9.16 -1.20
N THR A 7 -1.93 -10.04 -1.72
CA THR A 7 -3.10 -9.62 -2.55
C THR A 7 -4.47 -9.77 -1.90
N ARG A 8 -4.58 -10.45 -0.75
CA ARG A 8 -5.88 -10.66 -0.08
C ARG A 8 -6.45 -9.41 0.58
N GLU A 9 -5.61 -8.41 0.88
CA GLU A 9 -6.00 -7.24 1.69
C GLU A 9 -6.74 -6.18 0.84
N ILE A 10 -6.36 -6.03 -0.43
CA ILE A 10 -6.91 -5.03 -1.37
C ILE A 10 -8.27 -5.48 -1.95
N ASN A 11 -8.43 -6.77 -2.25
CA ASN A 11 -9.69 -7.31 -2.80
C ASN A 11 -10.86 -7.25 -1.81
N ASN A 12 -10.55 -7.16 -0.51
CA ASN A 12 -11.57 -7.02 0.54
C ASN A 12 -12.15 -5.60 0.58
N TYR A 13 -11.40 -4.56 0.20
CA TYR A 13 -11.91 -3.18 0.14
C TYR A 13 -12.95 -3.01 -0.98
N THR A 14 -12.79 -3.71 -2.11
CA THR A 14 -13.83 -3.75 -3.14
C THR A 14 -15.10 -4.48 -2.72
N SER A 15 -15.01 -5.36 -1.72
CA SER A 15 -16.12 -6.22 -1.25
C SER A 15 -16.76 -5.74 0.05
N SER A 16 -16.14 -4.80 0.77
CA SER A 16 -16.73 -4.14 1.93
C SER A 16 -17.77 -3.15 1.43
N GLU A 17 -18.95 -3.65 1.08
CA GLU A 17 -20.14 -2.82 1.02
C GLU A 17 -20.31 -2.14 2.39
N SER A 18 -20.46 -0.82 2.32
CA SER A 18 -21.05 0.11 3.29
C SER A 18 -21.76 -0.51 4.51
N GLU A 19 -21.01 -1.05 5.47
CA GLU A 19 -21.50 -1.22 6.83
C GLU A 19 -20.87 -0.14 7.72
N ASN A 20 -21.61 0.98 7.80
CA ASN A 20 -21.52 2.06 8.77
C ASN A 20 -20.13 2.67 9.00
N THR A 21 -19.83 3.77 8.32
CA THR A 21 -18.79 4.69 8.81
C THR A 21 -19.09 6.13 8.45
N GLN A 22 -19.52 6.87 9.46
CA GLN A 22 -19.65 8.33 9.38
C GLN A 22 -18.25 8.96 9.32
N LEU A 23 -17.75 9.13 8.10
CA LEU A 23 -16.90 10.27 7.77
C LEU A 23 -17.58 10.95 6.59
N SER A 24 -18.20 12.11 6.86
CA SER A 24 -18.99 12.88 5.91
C SER A 24 -18.10 13.46 4.81
N THR A 25 -17.71 12.64 3.84
CA THR A 25 -17.33 13.15 2.52
C THR A 25 -18.64 13.27 1.75
N ASN A 26 -19.05 14.50 1.42
CA ASN A 26 -20.31 14.78 0.72
C ASN A 26 -20.29 14.31 -0.77
N VAL A 27 -19.33 13.47 -1.14
CA VAL A 27 -19.08 13.04 -2.51
C VAL A 27 -19.48 11.58 -2.63
N PRO A 28 -20.54 11.24 -3.40
CA PRO A 28 -20.91 9.85 -3.64
C PRO A 28 -19.83 9.16 -4.48
N ILE A 29 -19.26 8.07 -3.96
CA ILE A 29 -18.24 7.28 -4.63
C ILE A 29 -18.90 6.10 -5.34
N ASP A 30 -18.79 6.07 -6.67
CA ASP A 30 -19.28 4.97 -7.50
C ASP A 30 -18.40 3.70 -7.33
N PRO A 31 -18.98 2.49 -7.26
CA PRO A 31 -18.22 1.25 -7.15
C PRO A 31 -17.24 0.98 -8.30
N GLY A 32 -17.53 1.46 -9.51
CA GLY A 32 -16.61 1.41 -10.65
C GLY A 32 -15.36 2.26 -10.41
N VAL A 33 -15.57 3.50 -9.96
CA VAL A 33 -14.48 4.40 -9.57
C VAL A 33 -13.63 3.81 -8.44
N ARG A 34 -14.25 3.14 -7.45
CA ARG A 34 -13.52 2.44 -6.38
C ARG A 34 -12.61 1.34 -6.93
N ARG A 35 -13.08 0.55 -7.91
CA ARG A 35 -12.27 -0.49 -8.56
C ARG A 35 -11.08 0.11 -9.33
N GLU A 36 -11.30 1.20 -10.04
CA GLU A 36 -10.23 1.91 -10.77
C GLU A 36 -9.18 2.48 -9.83
N PHE A 37 -9.61 3.11 -8.73
CA PHE A 37 -8.74 3.58 -7.66
C PHE A 37 -7.85 2.46 -7.12
N VAL A 38 -8.45 1.32 -6.78
CA VAL A 38 -7.72 0.14 -6.29
C VAL A 38 -6.69 -0.36 -7.28
N ALA A 39 -7.08 -0.49 -8.56
CA ALA A 39 -6.17 -0.92 -9.61
C ALA A 39 -5.01 0.08 -9.79
N GLY A 40 -5.30 1.37 -9.71
CA GLY A 40 -4.31 2.45 -9.78
C GLY A 40 -3.32 2.40 -8.61
N ILE A 41 -3.80 2.21 -7.38
CA ILE A 41 -2.95 2.08 -6.19
C ILE A 41 -2.07 0.83 -6.30
N GLN A 42 -2.61 -0.31 -6.75
CA GLN A 42 -1.82 -1.54 -6.94
C GLN A 42 -0.73 -1.35 -8.01
N TYR A 43 -1.05 -0.68 -9.12
CA TYR A 43 -0.09 -0.36 -10.16
C TYR A 43 1.01 0.56 -9.63
N LEU A 44 0.64 1.66 -8.96
CA LEU A 44 1.58 2.62 -8.40
C LEU A 44 2.50 2.00 -7.34
N PHE A 45 1.95 1.11 -6.52
CA PHE A 45 2.73 0.35 -5.54
C PHE A 45 3.83 -0.48 -6.20
N ASN A 46 3.47 -1.26 -7.22
CA ASN A 46 4.43 -2.08 -7.97
C ASN A 46 5.54 -1.25 -8.63
N LEU A 47 5.20 -0.05 -9.12
CA LEU A 47 6.16 0.87 -9.74
C LEU A 47 7.12 1.50 -8.73
N THR A 48 6.62 1.84 -7.54
CA THR A 48 7.31 2.74 -6.61
C THR A 48 8.01 2.03 -5.46
N ILE A 49 7.65 0.78 -5.16
CA ILE A 49 8.20 0.07 -4.00
C ILE A 49 9.72 -0.04 -4.03
N GLY A 50 10.29 -0.47 -5.16
CA GLY A 50 11.73 -0.68 -5.31
C GLY A 50 12.54 0.61 -5.26
N SER A 51 11.93 1.78 -5.49
CA SER A 51 12.62 3.07 -5.59
C SER A 51 12.36 3.96 -4.38
N HIS A 52 11.12 4.07 -3.91
CA HIS A 52 10.68 5.10 -2.95
C HIS A 52 10.17 4.57 -1.61
N LEU A 53 9.72 3.31 -1.51
CA LEU A 53 9.01 2.85 -0.30
C LEU A 53 9.88 2.06 0.68
N LEU A 54 11.06 1.61 0.24
CA LEU A 54 11.97 0.78 1.03
C LEU A 54 13.08 1.60 1.68
N TYR A 55 13.26 1.42 2.99
CA TYR A 55 14.40 1.95 3.73
C TYR A 55 15.70 1.29 3.28
N LYS A 56 16.84 1.94 3.56
CA LYS A 56 18.17 1.42 3.24
C LYS A 56 18.34 -0.03 3.74
N PHE A 57 17.87 -0.32 4.94
CA PHE A 57 17.95 -1.64 5.57
C PHE A 57 17.15 -2.74 4.83
N GLU A 58 16.10 -2.39 4.08
CA GLU A 58 15.23 -3.34 3.37
C GLU A 58 15.72 -3.63 1.95
N ARG A 59 16.68 -2.86 1.42
CA ARG A 59 17.18 -2.99 0.04
C ARG A 59 17.82 -4.34 -0.23
N LEU A 60 18.58 -4.86 0.73
CA LEU A 60 19.21 -6.18 0.60
C LEU A 60 18.14 -7.29 0.51
N GLN A 61 17.07 -7.18 1.28
CA GLN A 61 15.95 -8.11 1.21
C GLN A 61 15.24 -8.01 -0.14
N TYR A 62 14.96 -6.80 -0.62
CA TYR A 62 14.30 -6.60 -1.91
C TYR A 62 15.05 -7.25 -3.07
N ALA A 63 16.39 -7.08 -3.10
CA ALA A 63 17.23 -7.74 -4.10
C ALA A 63 17.17 -9.27 -4.03
N LYS A 64 17.01 -9.86 -2.83
CA LYS A 64 16.79 -11.30 -2.66
C LYS A 64 15.41 -11.73 -3.16
N LEU A 65 14.36 -10.98 -2.82
CA LEU A 65 12.99 -11.28 -3.22
C LEU A 65 12.81 -11.24 -4.75
N LEU A 66 13.43 -10.26 -5.43
CA LEU A 66 13.43 -10.19 -6.90
C LEU A 66 14.02 -11.44 -7.56
N LYS A 67 15.06 -12.04 -6.95
CA LYS A 67 15.68 -13.26 -7.46
C LYS A 67 14.86 -14.51 -7.14
N GLN A 68 14.24 -14.56 -5.96
CA GLN A 68 13.46 -15.71 -5.47
C GLN A 68 12.07 -15.80 -6.08
N HIS A 69 11.49 -14.67 -6.50
CA HIS A 69 10.12 -14.58 -6.98
C HIS A 69 10.07 -13.93 -8.37
N THR A 70 10.77 -14.54 -9.32
CA THR A 70 10.71 -14.13 -10.73
C THR A 70 9.26 -14.22 -11.24
N GLY A 71 8.77 -13.11 -11.81
CA GLY A 71 7.43 -13.03 -12.39
C GLY A 71 6.28 -12.73 -11.41
N LYS A 72 6.53 -12.63 -10.09
CA LYS A 72 5.51 -12.15 -9.15
C LYS A 72 5.49 -10.63 -9.07
N ARG A 73 4.31 -10.05 -8.84
CA ARG A 73 4.20 -8.61 -8.58
C ARG A 73 4.63 -8.33 -7.15
N MET A 74 5.23 -7.18 -6.91
CA MET A 74 5.63 -6.78 -5.55
C MET A 74 4.41 -6.55 -4.66
N SER A 75 3.27 -6.19 -5.25
CA SER A 75 1.94 -6.18 -4.62
C SER A 75 1.41 -7.55 -4.23
N ASP A 76 2.13 -8.64 -4.52
CA ASP A 76 1.78 -9.99 -4.05
C ASP A 76 2.70 -10.45 -2.91
N ILE A 77 3.79 -9.72 -2.68
CA ILE A 77 4.84 -10.04 -1.70
C ILE A 77 4.79 -9.08 -0.51
N TYR A 78 4.61 -7.78 -0.74
CA TYR A 78 4.65 -6.75 0.30
C TYR A 78 3.27 -6.34 0.79
N GLY A 79 3.06 -6.36 2.11
CA GLY A 79 1.75 -6.11 2.72
C GLY A 79 1.41 -4.65 3.01
N SER A 80 0.32 -4.49 3.77
CA SER A 80 -0.27 -3.24 4.28
C SER A 80 0.70 -2.15 4.76
N ILE A 81 1.81 -2.50 5.41
CA ILE A 81 2.74 -1.50 5.98
C ILE A 81 3.44 -0.71 4.87
N HIS A 82 3.92 -1.39 3.84
CA HIS A 82 4.53 -0.74 2.69
C HIS A 82 3.47 0.02 1.89
N LEU A 83 2.25 -0.50 1.83
CA LEU A 83 1.12 0.19 1.22
C LEU A 83 0.82 1.51 1.94
N LEU A 84 0.87 1.55 3.28
CA LEU A 84 0.68 2.79 4.03
C LEU A 84 1.77 3.84 3.71
N ARG A 85 3.02 3.40 3.49
CA ARG A 85 4.10 4.30 3.04
C ARG A 85 3.84 4.89 1.66
N LEU A 86 3.14 4.16 0.77
CA LEU A 86 2.74 4.69 -0.53
C LEU A 86 1.84 5.90 -0.36
N PHE A 87 0.86 5.89 0.55
CA PHE A 87 -0.03 7.03 0.75
C PHE A 87 0.68 8.28 1.26
N VAL A 88 1.74 8.13 2.06
CA VAL A 88 2.60 9.26 2.44
C VAL A 88 3.31 9.85 1.20
N LYS A 89 3.74 8.98 0.28
CA LYS A 89 4.41 9.39 -0.97
C LYS A 89 3.47 9.82 -2.09
N LEU A 90 2.22 9.41 -2.03
CA LEU A 90 1.20 9.77 -3.01
C LEU A 90 1.00 11.29 -3.06
N ARG A 91 1.02 11.97 -1.91
CA ARG A 91 0.96 13.44 -1.85
C ARG A 91 2.07 14.09 -2.68
N ASP A 92 3.32 13.63 -2.50
CA ASP A 92 4.45 14.14 -3.27
C ASP A 92 4.21 13.89 -4.77
N MET A 93 3.80 12.69 -5.16
CA MET A 93 3.57 12.31 -6.56
C MET A 93 2.46 13.10 -7.23
N VAL A 94 1.32 13.30 -6.54
CA VAL A 94 0.17 14.06 -7.05
C VAL A 94 0.55 15.52 -7.30
N SER A 95 1.45 16.10 -6.50
CA SER A 95 1.90 17.49 -6.69
C SER A 95 2.63 17.75 -8.01
N PHE A 96 3.16 16.70 -8.65
CA PHE A 96 3.84 16.79 -9.95
C PHE A 96 2.91 16.56 -11.14
N VAL A 97 1.65 16.17 -10.91
CA VAL A 97 0.66 15.89 -11.94
C VAL A 97 -0.37 17.01 -11.98
N ARG A 98 -0.76 17.44 -13.17
CA ARG A 98 -1.89 18.38 -13.34
C ARG A 98 -3.19 17.58 -13.23
N VAL A 99 -3.84 17.68 -12.09
CA VAL A 99 -5.17 17.11 -11.82
C VAL A 99 -6.14 18.27 -11.67
N ASP A 100 -7.34 18.16 -12.24
CA ASP A 100 -8.39 19.15 -12.04
C ASP A 100 -8.96 19.08 -10.61
N ASP A 101 -9.55 20.17 -10.13
CA ASP A 101 -10.00 20.29 -8.74
C ASP A 101 -11.07 19.25 -8.36
N ASP A 102 -11.94 18.87 -9.31
CA ASP A 102 -13.01 17.91 -9.05
C ASP A 102 -12.46 16.48 -8.94
N SER A 103 -11.55 16.09 -9.85
CA SER A 103 -10.83 14.82 -9.75
C SER A 103 -9.96 14.76 -8.49
N LEU A 104 -9.35 15.88 -8.07
CA LEU A 104 -8.56 15.92 -6.84
C LEU A 104 -9.43 15.69 -5.60
N ARG A 105 -10.60 16.34 -5.51
CA ARG A 105 -11.57 16.12 -4.42
C ARG A 105 -12.07 14.67 -4.39
N MET A 106 -12.32 14.08 -5.55
CA MET A 106 -12.71 12.67 -5.65
C MET A 106 -11.58 11.75 -5.16
N LEU A 107 -10.33 12.01 -5.56
CA LEU A 107 -9.17 11.26 -5.10
C LEU A 107 -8.98 11.38 -3.57
N GLU A 108 -9.15 12.59 -3.01
CA GLU A 108 -9.10 12.80 -1.56
C GLU A 108 -10.17 11.99 -0.82
N ALA A 109 -11.41 11.96 -1.34
CA ALA A 109 -12.49 11.17 -0.76
C ALA A 109 -12.19 9.65 -0.81
N LEU A 110 -11.69 9.15 -1.94
CA LEU A 110 -11.29 7.74 -2.10
C LEU A 110 -10.14 7.36 -1.16
N VAL A 111 -9.11 8.21 -1.06
CA VAL A 111 -7.98 7.98 -0.14
C VAL A 111 -8.47 7.98 1.31
N ALA A 112 -9.35 8.90 1.69
CA ALA A 112 -9.90 8.97 3.04
C ALA A 112 -10.73 7.71 3.38
N GLU A 113 -11.61 7.27 2.46
CA GLU A 113 -12.39 6.04 2.62
C GLU A 113 -11.48 4.82 2.77
N PHE A 114 -10.44 4.71 1.93
CA PHE A 114 -9.51 3.59 1.98
C PHE A 114 -8.68 3.55 3.27
N LEU A 115 -8.17 4.70 3.73
CA LEU A 115 -7.44 4.78 4.99
C LEU A 115 -8.34 4.45 6.19
N GLN A 116 -9.61 4.82 6.13
CA GLN A 116 -10.59 4.47 7.15
C GLN A 116 -10.86 2.96 7.18
N PHE A 117 -10.97 2.31 6.02
CA PHE A 117 -11.02 0.85 5.91
C PHE A 117 -9.80 0.17 6.53
N LEU A 118 -8.59 0.68 6.25
CA LEU A 118 -7.35 0.15 6.85
C LEU A 118 -7.36 0.27 8.38
N LYS A 119 -7.84 1.41 8.90
CA LYS A 119 -7.96 1.66 10.35
C LYS A 119 -8.94 0.70 11.02
N GLN A 120 -10.09 0.44 10.42
CA GLN A 120 -11.07 -0.51 10.96
C GLN A 120 -10.55 -1.94 11.03
N ASN A 121 -9.62 -2.27 10.13
CA ASN A 121 -9.01 -3.59 10.03
C ASN A 121 -7.57 -3.60 10.56
N GLU A 122 -7.21 -2.65 11.42
CA GLU A 122 -5.81 -2.43 11.83
C GLU A 122 -5.19 -3.67 12.50
N THR A 123 -5.97 -4.36 13.35
CA THR A 123 -5.52 -5.56 14.06
C THR A 123 -5.25 -6.73 13.13
N ARG A 124 -5.93 -6.76 11.98
CA ARG A 124 -5.74 -7.77 10.94
C ARG A 124 -4.55 -7.46 10.05
N TYR A 125 -4.38 -6.20 9.67
CA TYR A 125 -3.40 -5.80 8.67
C TYR A 125 -2.06 -5.36 9.25
N PHE A 126 -2.00 -4.87 10.49
CA PHE A 126 -0.79 -4.30 11.09
C PHE A 126 -0.35 -5.08 12.33
N ARG A 127 0.14 -6.31 12.12
CA ARG A 127 0.58 -7.20 13.20
C ARG A 127 2.09 -7.10 13.41
N ILE A 128 2.51 -6.95 14.66
CA ILE A 128 3.94 -6.95 15.04
C ILE A 128 4.56 -8.33 14.79
N GLU A 129 3.77 -9.41 14.89
CA GLU A 129 4.24 -10.78 14.68
C GLU A 129 4.76 -11.04 13.25
N ASP A 130 4.37 -10.19 12.28
CA ASP A 130 4.89 -10.23 10.90
C ASP A 130 6.36 -9.76 10.82
N TYR A 131 6.94 -9.28 11.93
CA TYR A 131 8.30 -8.78 12.02
C TYR A 131 9.19 -9.71 12.82
N SER A 132 10.28 -10.15 12.20
CA SER A 132 11.35 -10.89 12.85
C SER A 132 12.59 -10.00 13.04
N VAL A 133 13.33 -10.24 14.12
CA VAL A 133 14.65 -9.63 14.31
C VAL A 133 15.59 -10.09 13.19
N ALA A 134 16.28 -9.14 12.57
CA ALA A 134 17.25 -9.45 11.53
C ALA A 134 18.49 -10.15 12.13
N THR A 135 19.01 -11.16 11.43
CA THR A 135 20.21 -11.86 11.87
C THR A 135 21.43 -10.94 11.88
N ALA A 136 22.42 -11.25 12.72
CA ALA A 136 23.67 -10.47 12.79
C ALA A 136 24.38 -10.38 11.42
N GLU A 137 24.31 -11.45 10.60
CA GLU A 137 24.84 -11.43 9.23
C GLU A 137 24.08 -10.44 8.34
N TYR A 138 22.74 -10.45 8.40
CA TYR A 138 21.92 -9.50 7.63
C TYR A 138 22.22 -8.06 8.04
N GLN A 139 22.30 -7.81 9.35
CA GLN A 139 22.61 -6.50 9.91
C GLN A 139 23.95 -5.97 9.39
N ARG A 140 25.02 -6.79 9.43
CA ARG A 140 26.33 -6.41 8.88
C ARG A 140 26.22 -6.00 7.41
N ARG A 141 25.58 -6.83 6.59
CA ARG A 141 25.46 -6.59 5.13
C ARG A 141 24.57 -5.41 4.76
N ALA A 142 23.60 -5.05 5.60
CA ALA A 142 22.69 -3.95 5.35
C ALA A 142 23.22 -2.60 5.86
N MET A 143 24.22 -2.62 6.76
CA MET A 143 24.85 -1.43 7.34
C MET A 143 26.17 -1.03 6.66
N CYS A 144 26.86 -1.97 6.02
CA CYS A 144 27.96 -1.67 5.08
C CYS A 144 27.42 -0.98 3.81
#